data_AF-A0A0M3K7F9-F1
#
_entry.id   AF-A0A0M3K7F9-F1
#
_cell.length_a   1.000
_cell.length_b   1.000
_cell.length_c   1.000
_cell.angle_alpha   90.00
_cell.angle_beta   90.00
_cell.angle_gamma   90.00
#
_symmetry.space_group_name_H-M   'P 1'
#
loop_
_entity.id
_entity.type
_entity.pdbx_description
1 polymer ?
#
loop_
_entity_poly.entity_id
_entity_poly.type
_entity_poly.pdbx_seq_one_letter_code
_entity_poly.pdbx_strand_id
1 'polypeptide(L)'
;MTLQWTAIALILYAEIFIVLALLLPWIRPSRSRLMKMFEKYTNVYSVAAIAVLLLLFFDAIREVRKYSSEIRLDSHSSYVTADSGNVLHMRLFRAQRNLYICGFALLLFLVIKRLVALLSRGAQLEAAAEAAMHQAEGANKVAKSLLSEGQGEGEQEDELRRQLKEMQEQIEATKEEKNELKEKADNLREEYERLSEQLVELKVGRALV
;
A
#
# COMPACT_ATOMS: atom_id res chain seq x y z
N MET A 1 -6.42 29.42 -19.61
CA MET A 1 -6.84 28.04 -19.25
C MET A 1 -8.33 28.08 -18.95
N THR A 2 -9.13 27.09 -19.36
CA THR A 2 -10.54 27.05 -18.97
C THR A 2 -10.64 26.65 -17.49
N LEU A 3 -11.67 27.14 -16.78
CA LEU A 3 -11.89 26.90 -15.35
C LEU A 3 -11.93 25.40 -14.96
N GLN A 4 -12.36 24.55 -15.90
CA GLN A 4 -12.41 23.09 -15.72
C GLN A 4 -11.00 22.50 -15.48
N TRP A 5 -10.01 22.88 -16.30
CA TRP A 5 -8.66 22.32 -16.19
C TRP A 5 -7.91 22.84 -14.97
N THR A 6 -8.21 24.06 -14.51
CA THR A 6 -7.66 24.58 -13.24
C THR A 6 -8.22 23.85 -12.03
N ALA A 7 -9.50 23.47 -12.05
CA ALA A 7 -10.11 22.68 -10.97
C ALA A 7 -9.47 21.28 -10.87
N ILE A 8 -9.24 20.61 -12.01
CA ILE A 8 -8.57 19.30 -12.04
C ILE A 8 -7.12 19.41 -11.55
N ALA A 9 -6.40 20.46 -11.95
CA ALA A 9 -5.04 20.70 -11.46
C ALA A 9 -5.02 20.96 -9.94
N LEU A 10 -6.02 21.66 -9.40
CA LEU A 10 -6.14 21.89 -7.95
C LEU A 10 -6.39 20.58 -7.19
N ILE A 11 -7.22 19.68 -7.73
CA ILE A 11 -7.42 18.33 -7.17
C ILE A 11 -6.09 17.58 -7.14
N LEU A 12 -5.34 17.59 -8.25
CA LEU A 12 -4.04 16.95 -8.33
C LEU A 12 -3.06 17.49 -7.28
N TYR A 13 -2.99 18.81 -7.10
CA TYR A 13 -2.11 19.41 -6.08
C TYR A 13 -2.54 19.05 -4.66
N ALA A 14 -3.85 18.98 -4.39
CA ALA A 14 -4.35 18.51 -3.11
C ALA A 14 -3.97 17.04 -2.86
N GLU A 15 -4.08 16.18 -3.87
CA GLU A 15 -3.66 14.77 -3.77
C GLU A 15 -2.16 14.64 -3.50
N ILE A 16 -1.31 15.38 -4.22
CA ILE A 16 0.14 15.39 -3.98
C ILE A 16 0.43 15.81 -2.53
N PHE A 17 -0.23 16.87 -2.05
CA PHE A 17 -0.08 17.33 -0.68
C PHE A 17 -0.50 16.26 0.34
N ILE A 18 -1.63 15.57 0.11
CA ILE A 18 -2.10 14.48 0.96
C ILE A 18 -1.10 13.33 0.97
N VAL A 19 -0.55 12.93 -0.18
CA VAL A 19 0.47 11.87 -0.26
C VAL A 19 1.72 12.27 0.52
N LEU A 20 2.22 13.50 0.33
CA LEU A 20 3.39 13.98 1.08
C LEU A 20 3.12 14.02 2.58
N ALA A 21 1.94 14.45 2.99
CA ALA A 21 1.53 14.43 4.40
C ALA A 21 1.48 12.99 4.95
N LEU A 22 0.88 12.04 4.22
CA LEU A 22 0.76 10.64 4.64
C LEU A 22 2.10 9.89 4.66
N LEU A 23 3.06 10.29 3.83
CA LEU A 23 4.41 9.72 3.82
C LEU A 23 5.27 10.23 4.99
N LEU A 24 4.91 11.36 5.60
CA LEU A 24 5.67 11.88 6.74
C LEU A 24 5.47 10.98 7.97
N PRO A 25 6.56 10.54 8.62
CA PRO A 25 6.51 9.67 9.80
C PRO A 25 5.87 10.35 11.03
N TRP A 26 5.52 11.63 10.92
CA TRP A 26 4.87 12.42 11.97
C TRP A 26 3.40 12.03 12.20
N ILE A 27 2.72 11.47 11.19
CA ILE A 27 1.34 10.99 11.32
C ILE A 27 1.38 9.55 11.87
N ARG A 28 1.74 9.40 13.14
CA ARG A 28 1.62 8.11 13.84
C ARG A 28 0.14 7.71 13.88
N PRO A 29 -0.24 6.56 13.30
CA PRO A 29 -1.65 6.14 13.27
C PRO A 29 -2.13 5.57 14.62
N SER A 30 -1.25 5.49 15.63
CA SER A 30 -1.51 4.93 16.95
C SER A 30 -2.46 5.74 17.83
N ARG A 31 -2.82 6.98 17.43
CA ARG A 31 -3.82 7.77 18.16
C ARG A 31 -4.83 8.37 17.19
N SER A 32 -6.04 7.81 17.13
CA SER A 32 -7.28 8.57 17.35
C SER A 32 -8.51 8.00 16.64
N ARG A 33 -9.65 8.23 17.29
CA ARG A 33 -11.03 8.16 16.78
C ARG A 33 -11.25 8.76 15.39
N LEU A 34 -10.32 9.56 14.86
CA LEU A 34 -10.42 10.18 13.54
C LEU A 34 -10.45 9.12 12.43
N MET A 35 -9.55 8.12 12.44
CA MET A 35 -9.57 7.03 11.44
C MET A 35 -10.91 6.28 11.42
N LYS A 36 -11.48 5.98 12.59
CA LYS A 36 -12.76 5.26 12.73
C LYS A 36 -13.97 6.08 12.25
N MET A 37 -13.91 7.40 12.36
CA MET A 37 -14.99 8.28 11.88
C MET A 37 -14.99 8.42 10.36
N PHE A 38 -13.83 8.31 9.72
CA PHE A 38 -13.71 8.30 8.27
C PHE A 38 -14.13 6.94 7.65
N GLU A 39 -13.90 5.81 8.30
CA GLU A 39 -14.11 4.47 7.71
C GLU A 39 -15.52 4.21 7.17
N LYS A 40 -16.57 4.66 7.85
CA LYS A 40 -17.96 4.29 7.48
C LYS A 40 -18.45 4.98 6.19
N TYR A 41 -18.01 6.21 5.94
CA TYR A 41 -18.42 6.98 4.75
C TYR A 41 -17.38 6.93 3.63
N THR A 42 -16.10 6.72 3.95
CA THR A 42 -15.00 6.78 2.97
C THR A 42 -15.14 5.74 1.86
N ASN A 43 -15.68 4.54 2.11
CA ASN A 43 -15.76 3.53 1.05
C ASN A 43 -16.69 3.97 -0.09
N VAL A 44 -17.90 4.44 0.22
CA VAL A 44 -18.89 4.88 -0.78
C VAL A 44 -18.38 6.12 -1.53
N TYR A 45 -17.88 7.13 -0.82
CA TYR A 45 -17.29 8.32 -1.44
C TYR A 45 -16.05 7.99 -2.29
N SER A 46 -15.22 7.02 -1.87
CA SER A 46 -14.03 6.62 -2.65
C SER A 46 -14.40 5.92 -3.95
N VAL A 47 -15.46 5.09 -3.96
CA VAL A 47 -15.93 4.41 -5.17
C VAL A 47 -16.53 5.42 -6.14
N ALA A 48 -17.35 6.35 -5.63
CA ALA A 48 -17.91 7.44 -6.42
C ALA A 48 -16.80 8.35 -7.00
N ALA A 49 -15.79 8.71 -6.21
CA ALA A 49 -14.66 9.51 -6.66
C ALA A 49 -13.84 8.81 -7.75
N ILE A 50 -13.57 7.50 -7.61
CA ILE A 50 -12.91 6.70 -8.65
C ILE A 50 -13.73 6.68 -9.93
N ALA A 51 -15.06 6.49 -9.84
CA ALA A 51 -15.93 6.49 -11.01
C ALA A 51 -15.90 7.85 -11.74
N VAL A 52 -15.97 8.95 -10.99
CA VAL A 52 -15.87 10.31 -11.56
C VAL A 52 -14.50 10.56 -12.21
N LEU A 53 -13.41 10.19 -11.55
CA LEU A 53 -12.05 10.31 -12.10
C LEU A 53 -11.86 9.47 -13.36
N LEU A 54 -12.41 8.26 -13.39
CA LEU A 54 -12.40 7.40 -14.58
C LEU A 54 -13.18 8.04 -15.74
N LEU A 55 -14.37 8.60 -15.47
CA LEU A 55 -15.16 9.30 -16.49
C LEU A 55 -14.40 10.50 -17.06
N LEU A 56 -13.78 11.33 -16.21
CA LEU A 56 -12.95 12.46 -16.64
C LEU A 56 -11.73 12.00 -17.45
N PHE A 57 -11.11 10.89 -17.04
CA PHE A 57 -9.97 10.32 -17.76
C PHE A 57 -10.38 9.80 -19.15
N PHE A 58 -11.51 9.09 -19.25
CA PHE A 58 -12.06 8.65 -20.54
C PHE A 58 -12.45 9.83 -21.44
N ASP A 59 -12.99 10.91 -20.86
CA ASP A 59 -13.31 12.13 -21.59
C ASP A 59 -12.04 12.79 -22.16
N ALA A 60 -10.98 12.89 -21.35
CA ALA A 60 -9.68 13.39 -21.81
C ALA A 60 -9.06 12.52 -22.91
N ILE A 61 -9.20 11.18 -22.83
CA ILE A 61 -8.77 10.27 -23.90
C ILE A 61 -9.55 10.54 -25.19
N ARG A 62 -10.89 10.67 -25.09
CA ARG A 62 -11.74 10.98 -26.24
C ARG A 62 -11.35 12.30 -26.87
N GLU A 63 -11.08 13.33 -26.06
CA GLU A 63 -10.68 14.65 -26.54
C GLU A 63 -9.35 14.61 -27.30
N VAL A 64 -8.33 13.92 -26.78
CA VAL A 64 -7.05 13.72 -27.48
C VAL A 64 -7.23 12.95 -28.78
N ARG A 65 -8.05 11.88 -28.78
CA ARG A 65 -8.33 11.10 -29.99
C ARG A 65 -9.07 11.91 -31.04
N LYS A 66 -10.06 12.72 -30.63
CA LYS A 66 -10.82 13.61 -31.51
C LYS A 66 -9.90 14.58 -32.24
N TYR A 67 -9.11 15.37 -31.51
CA TYR A 67 -8.20 16.35 -32.14
C TYR A 67 -7.10 15.67 -32.97
N SER A 68 -6.63 14.49 -32.56
CA SER A 68 -5.66 13.71 -33.35
C SER A 68 -6.26 13.22 -34.68
N SER A 69 -7.53 12.78 -34.67
CA SER A 69 -8.24 12.37 -35.88
C SER A 69 -8.56 13.55 -36.80
N GLU A 70 -8.94 14.70 -36.23
CA GLU A 70 -9.19 15.94 -37.00
C GLU A 70 -7.92 16.40 -37.72
N ILE A 71 -6.75 16.39 -37.06
CA ILE A 71 -5.46 16.72 -37.69
C ILE A 71 -5.12 15.78 -38.86
N ARG A 72 -5.41 14.48 -38.74
CA ARG A 72 -5.15 13.49 -39.81
C ARG A 72 -6.03 13.73 -41.03
N LEU A 73 -7.31 14.05 -40.81
CA LEU A 73 -8.27 14.38 -41.86
C LEU A 73 -7.91 15.71 -42.55
N ASP A 74 -7.53 16.72 -41.78
CA ASP A 74 -7.13 18.05 -42.30
C ASP A 74 -5.87 17.94 -43.17
N SER A 75 -4.93 17.06 -42.80
CA SER A 75 -3.70 16.79 -43.55
C SER A 75 -3.93 16.09 -44.91
N HIS A 76 -5.12 15.53 -45.16
CA HIS A 76 -5.51 14.92 -46.44
C HIS A 76 -6.37 15.84 -47.31
N SER A 77 -6.82 16.99 -46.79
CA SER A 77 -7.63 17.97 -47.51
C SER A 77 -6.73 19.08 -48.04
N SER A 78 -6.47 19.09 -49.35
CA SER A 78 -5.52 19.99 -50.04
C SER A 78 -5.90 21.49 -50.04
N TYR A 79 -6.92 21.90 -49.27
CA TYR A 79 -7.58 23.21 -49.37
C TYR A 79 -7.53 24.03 -48.08
N VAL A 80 -6.71 23.64 -47.10
CA VAL A 80 -6.75 24.24 -45.76
C VAL A 80 -5.63 25.27 -45.60
N THR A 81 -6.01 26.49 -45.22
CA THR A 81 -5.10 27.58 -44.84
C THR A 81 -4.19 27.14 -43.69
N ALA A 82 -2.88 27.43 -43.80
CA ALA A 82 -1.86 27.08 -42.81
C ALA A 82 -2.19 27.53 -41.36
N ASP A 83 -3.02 28.56 -41.20
CA ASP A 83 -3.48 29.07 -39.92
C ASP A 83 -4.41 28.08 -39.16
N SER A 84 -5.25 27.34 -39.88
CA SER A 84 -6.23 26.39 -39.32
C SER A 84 -5.53 25.15 -38.72
N GLY A 85 -4.51 24.63 -39.41
CA GLY A 85 -3.69 23.51 -38.94
C GLY A 85 -2.91 23.86 -37.67
N ASN A 86 -2.36 25.07 -37.59
CA ASN A 86 -1.63 25.55 -36.40
C ASN A 86 -2.54 25.62 -35.16
N VAL A 87 -3.79 26.06 -35.31
CA VAL A 87 -4.77 26.09 -34.22
C VAL A 87 -5.13 24.68 -33.73
N LEU A 88 -5.29 23.72 -34.64
CA LEU A 88 -5.57 22.31 -34.32
C LEU A 88 -4.41 21.65 -33.57
N HIS A 89 -3.16 21.84 -34.02
CA HIS A 89 -1.98 21.36 -33.31
C HIS A 89 -1.87 21.93 -31.89
N MET A 90 -2.19 23.22 -31.72
CA MET A 90 -2.20 23.86 -30.40
C MET A 90 -3.28 23.28 -29.48
N ARG A 91 -4.47 22.94 -30.01
CA ARG A 91 -5.54 22.27 -29.26
C ARG A 91 -5.17 20.84 -28.87
N LEU A 92 -4.52 20.10 -29.76
CA LEU A 92 -4.03 18.75 -29.46
C LEU A 92 -3.00 18.75 -28.33
N PHE A 93 -2.02 19.65 -28.36
CA PHE A 93 -1.02 19.76 -27.28
C PHE A 93 -1.68 20.08 -25.93
N ARG A 94 -2.70 20.95 -25.95
CA ARG A 94 -3.50 21.25 -24.76
C ARG A 94 -4.21 20.00 -24.22
N ALA A 95 -4.86 19.24 -25.10
CA ALA A 95 -5.56 18.00 -24.74
C ALA A 95 -4.59 16.93 -24.19
N GLN A 96 -3.40 16.78 -24.77
CA GLN A 96 -2.38 15.85 -24.29
C GLN A 96 -1.92 16.18 -22.86
N ARG A 97 -1.61 17.45 -22.57
CA ARG A 97 -1.25 17.87 -21.22
C ARG A 97 -2.38 17.59 -20.23
N ASN A 98 -3.61 17.91 -20.62
CA ASN A 98 -4.79 17.73 -19.80
C ASN A 98 -5.05 16.24 -19.49
N LEU A 99 -4.81 15.35 -20.45
CA LEU A 99 -4.84 13.89 -20.26
C LEU A 99 -3.82 13.44 -19.21
N TYR A 100 -2.59 13.96 -19.25
CA TYR A 100 -1.59 13.63 -18.24
C TYR A 100 -2.02 14.07 -16.84
N ILE A 101 -2.54 15.29 -16.69
CA ILE A 101 -3.02 15.80 -15.39
C ILE A 101 -4.14 14.88 -14.85
N CYS A 102 -5.12 14.52 -15.67
CA CYS A 102 -6.21 13.62 -15.26
C CYS A 102 -5.71 12.22 -14.90
N GLY A 103 -4.77 11.68 -15.69
CA GLY A 103 -4.18 10.36 -15.45
C GLY A 103 -3.36 10.32 -14.16
N PHE A 104 -2.55 11.36 -13.90
CA PHE A 104 -1.81 11.47 -12.65
C PHE A 104 -2.72 11.62 -11.44
N ALA A 105 -3.81 12.39 -11.56
CA ALA A 105 -4.77 12.54 -10.47
C ALA A 105 -5.44 11.21 -10.13
N LEU A 106 -5.89 10.48 -11.16
CA LEU A 106 -6.44 9.14 -11.00
C LEU A 106 -5.45 8.18 -10.32
N LEU A 107 -4.18 8.18 -10.76
CA LEU A 107 -3.15 7.33 -10.19
C LEU A 107 -2.88 7.69 -8.73
N LEU A 108 -2.71 8.97 -8.40
CA LEU A 108 -2.46 9.41 -7.03
C LEU A 108 -3.64 9.11 -6.11
N PHE A 109 -4.89 9.26 -6.60
CA PHE A 109 -6.06 8.87 -5.84
C PHE A 109 -6.03 7.40 -5.41
N LEU A 110 -5.66 6.50 -6.34
CA LEU A 110 -5.52 5.07 -6.04
C LEU A 110 -4.38 4.80 -5.04
N VAL A 111 -3.26 5.51 -5.17
CA VAL A 111 -2.15 5.43 -4.21
C VAL A 111 -2.60 5.88 -2.82
N ILE A 112 -3.28 7.02 -2.70
CA ILE A 112 -3.81 7.53 -1.43
C ILE A 112 -4.74 6.49 -0.79
N LYS A 113 -5.68 5.92 -1.57
CA LYS A 113 -6.60 4.88 -1.07
C LYS A 113 -5.82 3.69 -0.50
N ARG A 114 -4.77 3.24 -1.20
CA ARG A 114 -3.93 2.13 -0.75
C ARG A 114 -3.15 2.49 0.52
N LEU A 115 -2.55 3.68 0.58
CA LEU A 115 -1.80 4.15 1.75
C LEU A 115 -2.69 4.26 2.99
N VAL A 116 -3.88 4.85 2.87
CA VAL A 116 -4.85 4.96 3.96
C VAL A 116 -5.27 3.58 4.47
N ALA A 117 -5.53 2.63 3.57
CA ALA A 117 -5.88 1.26 3.96
C ALA A 117 -4.72 0.54 4.69
N LEU A 118 -3.48 0.73 4.24
CA LEU A 118 -2.30 0.16 4.90
C LEU A 118 -2.06 0.80 6.27
N LEU A 119 -2.22 2.12 6.40
CA LEU A 119 -2.09 2.83 7.66
C LEU A 119 -3.16 2.41 8.67
N SER A 120 -4.42 2.23 8.25
CA SER A 120 -5.48 1.73 9.14
C SER A 120 -5.16 0.33 9.66
N ARG A 121 -4.70 -0.58 8.78
CA ARG A 121 -4.25 -1.92 9.19
C ARG A 121 -3.07 -1.86 10.14
N GLY A 122 -2.06 -1.04 9.85
CA GLY A 122 -0.91 -0.82 10.73
C GLY A 122 -1.31 -0.35 12.12
N ALA A 123 -2.26 0.59 12.21
CA ALA A 123 -2.81 1.07 13.48
C ALA A 123 -3.50 -0.04 14.30
N GLN A 124 -4.28 -0.88 13.62
CA GLN A 124 -4.99 -2.00 14.25
C GLN A 124 -3.99 -3.05 14.79
N LEU A 125 -2.94 -3.33 14.02
CA LEU A 125 -1.86 -4.23 14.45
C LEU A 125 -1.09 -3.67 15.65
N GLU A 126 -0.75 -2.38 15.65
CA GLU A 126 -0.04 -1.72 16.76
C GLU A 126 -0.89 -1.74 18.04
N ALA A 127 -2.18 -1.42 17.93
CA ALA A 127 -3.12 -1.49 19.06
C ALA A 127 -3.33 -2.92 19.57
N ALA A 128 -3.39 -3.91 18.68
CA ALA A 128 -3.50 -5.32 19.06
C ALA A 128 -2.22 -5.81 19.75
N ALA A 129 -1.03 -5.38 19.29
CA ALA A 129 0.25 -5.70 19.91
C ALA A 129 0.36 -5.08 21.32
N GLU A 130 -0.03 -3.81 21.48
CA GLU A 130 -0.04 -3.13 22.79
C GLU A 130 -1.01 -3.82 23.76
N ALA A 131 -2.20 -4.19 23.31
CA ALA A 131 -3.16 -4.95 24.12
C ALA A 131 -2.62 -6.34 24.51
N ALA A 132 -1.97 -7.05 23.60
CA ALA A 132 -1.35 -8.34 23.87
C ALA A 132 -0.19 -8.23 24.88
N MET A 133 0.67 -7.21 24.75
CA MET A 133 1.73 -6.93 25.73
C MET A 133 1.15 -6.62 27.10
N HIS A 134 0.13 -5.77 27.19
CA HIS A 134 -0.53 -5.47 28.47
C HIS A 134 -1.21 -6.70 29.10
N GLN A 135 -1.80 -7.60 28.30
CA GLN A 135 -2.34 -8.86 28.81
C GLN A 135 -1.24 -9.78 29.34
N ALA A 136 -0.11 -9.89 28.63
CA ALA A 136 1.04 -10.68 29.08
C ALA A 136 1.66 -10.13 30.36
N GLU A 137 1.83 -8.80 30.46
CA GLU A 137 2.31 -8.12 31.67
C GLU A 137 1.33 -8.27 32.84
N GLY A 138 0.03 -8.14 32.58
CA GLY A 138 -1.02 -8.34 33.57
C GLY A 138 -1.02 -9.77 34.12
N ALA A 139 -0.98 -10.78 33.25
CA ALA A 139 -0.89 -12.19 33.63
C ALA A 139 0.39 -12.48 34.43
N ASN A 140 1.54 -11.93 34.01
CA ASN A 140 2.79 -12.10 34.72
C ASN A 140 2.78 -11.41 36.10
N LYS A 141 2.13 -10.24 36.21
CA LYS A 141 1.99 -9.51 37.48
C LYS A 141 1.06 -10.24 38.45
N VAL A 142 -0.04 -10.81 37.95
CA VAL A 142 -0.97 -11.65 38.73
C VAL A 142 -0.29 -12.95 39.18
N ALA A 143 0.45 -13.62 38.29
CA ALA A 143 1.25 -14.79 38.66
C ALA A 143 2.27 -14.43 39.75
N LYS A 144 2.97 -13.30 39.60
CA LYS A 144 3.95 -12.84 40.59
C LYS A 144 3.33 -12.41 41.92
N SER A 145 2.14 -11.82 41.93
CA SER A 145 1.43 -11.50 43.18
C SER A 145 0.91 -12.75 43.88
N LEU A 146 0.37 -13.73 43.13
CA LEU A 146 -0.02 -15.03 43.70
C LEU A 146 1.18 -15.78 44.30
N LEU A 147 2.33 -15.75 43.63
CA LEU A 147 3.58 -16.32 44.16
C LEU A 147 4.14 -15.55 45.37
N SER A 148 3.81 -14.25 45.52
CA SER A 148 4.32 -13.40 46.59
C SER A 148 3.40 -13.33 47.81
N GLU A 149 2.08 -13.45 47.63
CA GLU A 149 1.08 -13.49 48.70
C GLU A 149 0.85 -14.91 49.23
N GLY A 150 1.35 -15.93 48.53
CA GLY A 150 1.37 -17.34 48.97
C GLY A 150 2.38 -17.63 50.09
N GLN A 151 2.27 -16.95 51.23
CA GLN A 151 2.68 -17.54 52.50
C GLN A 151 1.55 -18.48 52.97
N GLY A 152 1.56 -19.70 52.42
CA GLY A 152 0.73 -20.80 52.89
C GLY A 152 -0.22 -21.35 51.82
N GLU A 153 0.27 -22.31 51.02
CA GLU A 153 -0.48 -23.46 50.47
C GLU A 153 0.45 -24.18 49.48
N GLY A 154 1.26 -25.13 49.99
CA GLY A 154 2.34 -25.79 49.24
C GLY A 154 1.90 -26.60 48.02
N GLU A 155 0.61 -26.80 47.78
CA GLU A 155 0.08 -27.51 46.61
C GLU A 155 -0.06 -26.60 45.37
N GLN A 156 -0.38 -25.31 45.55
CA GLN A 156 -0.46 -24.36 44.43
C GLN A 156 0.92 -23.93 43.93
N GLU A 157 1.92 -23.88 44.81
CA GLU A 157 3.30 -23.54 44.43
C GLU A 157 3.92 -24.64 43.54
N ASP A 158 3.63 -25.91 43.81
CA ASP A 158 4.09 -27.03 42.98
C ASP A 158 3.38 -27.09 41.62
N GLU A 159 2.07 -26.80 41.56
CA GLU A 159 1.33 -26.72 40.29
C GLU A 159 1.81 -25.54 39.43
N LEU A 160 2.05 -24.36 40.02
CA LEU A 160 2.60 -23.21 39.30
C LEU A 160 4.05 -23.44 38.85
N ARG A 161 4.88 -24.09 39.67
CA ARG A 161 6.25 -24.48 39.28
C ARG A 161 6.23 -25.46 38.12
N ARG A 162 5.26 -26.38 38.10
CA ARG A 162 5.07 -27.33 37.01
C ARG A 162 4.63 -26.63 35.72
N GLN A 163 3.66 -25.71 35.78
CA GLN A 163 3.23 -24.92 34.63
C GLN A 163 4.34 -24.00 34.10
N LEU A 164 5.14 -23.37 34.97
CA LEU A 164 6.31 -22.59 34.55
C LEU A 164 7.34 -23.46 33.84
N LYS A 165 7.57 -24.68 34.32
CA LYS A 165 8.49 -25.63 33.69
C LYS A 165 7.98 -26.09 32.33
N GLU A 166 6.68 -26.38 32.22
CA GLU A 166 6.02 -26.78 30.97
C GLU A 166 6.04 -25.64 29.95
N MET A 167 5.81 -24.41 30.39
CA MET A 167 5.85 -23.22 29.54
C MET A 167 7.28 -22.87 29.12
N GLN A 168 8.28 -23.13 29.97
CA GLN A 168 9.69 -22.97 29.64
C GLN A 168 10.17 -24.04 28.65
N GLU A 169 9.72 -25.29 28.79
CA GLU A 169 9.93 -26.36 27.81
C GLU A 169 9.26 -26.03 26.47
N GLN A 170 8.06 -25.47 26.46
CA GLN A 170 7.40 -25.01 25.23
C GLN A 170 8.16 -23.87 24.55
N ILE A 171 8.73 -22.94 25.32
CA ILE A 171 9.57 -21.86 24.78
C ILE A 171 10.85 -22.42 24.17
N GLU A 172 11.50 -23.39 24.81
CA GLU A 172 12.69 -24.06 24.24
C GLU A 172 12.34 -24.85 22.98
N ALA A 173 11.29 -25.65 23.00
CA ALA A 173 10.80 -26.38 21.82
C ALA A 173 10.48 -25.42 20.65
N THR A 174 9.78 -24.33 20.92
CA THR A 174 9.46 -23.31 19.90
C THR A 174 10.73 -22.63 19.35
N LYS A 175 11.75 -22.45 20.19
CA LYS A 175 13.03 -21.85 19.80
C LYS A 175 13.87 -22.81 18.96
N GLU A 176 13.83 -24.10 19.27
CA GLU A 176 14.44 -25.17 18.48
C GLU A 176 13.75 -25.29 17.12
N GLU A 177 12.42 -25.38 17.07
CA GLU A 177 11.65 -25.39 15.83
C GLU A 177 11.96 -24.17 14.95
N LYS A 178 12.07 -22.98 15.54
CA LYS A 178 12.45 -21.76 14.82
C LYS A 178 13.85 -21.87 14.22
N ASN A 179 14.81 -22.43 14.96
CA ASN A 179 16.17 -22.61 14.47
C ASN A 179 16.22 -23.63 13.33
N GLU A 180 15.50 -24.76 13.46
CA GLU A 180 15.38 -25.74 12.38
C GLU A 180 14.72 -25.15 11.13
N LEU A 181 13.65 -24.35 11.31
CA LEU A 181 12.98 -23.69 10.20
C LEU A 181 13.90 -22.71 9.48
N LYS A 182 14.77 -22.03 10.24
CA LYS A 182 15.77 -21.12 9.71
C LYS A 182 16.84 -21.85 8.92
N GLU A 183 17.33 -22.98 9.42
CA GLU A 183 18.29 -23.83 8.70
C GLU A 183 17.68 -24.41 7.41
N LYS A 184 16.43 -24.88 7.46
CA LYS A 184 15.68 -25.32 6.27
C LYS A 184 15.51 -24.19 5.25
N ALA A 185 15.28 -22.96 5.69
CA ALA A 185 15.16 -21.80 4.82
C ALA A 185 16.50 -21.41 4.18
N ASP A 186 17.60 -21.49 4.93
CA ASP A 186 18.94 -21.21 4.40
C ASP A 186 19.38 -22.28 3.38
N ASN A 187 19.13 -23.57 3.65
CA ASN A 187 19.40 -24.65 2.70
C ASN A 187 18.57 -24.51 1.40
N LEU A 188 17.28 -24.18 1.52
CA LEU A 188 16.42 -23.97 0.35
C LEU A 188 16.89 -22.76 -0.49
N ARG A 189 17.43 -21.74 0.17
CA ARG A 189 18.00 -20.57 -0.50
C ARG A 189 19.25 -20.94 -1.29
N GLU A 190 20.15 -21.74 -0.72
CA GLU A 190 21.33 -22.24 -1.44
C GLU A 190 20.94 -23.13 -2.64
N GLU A 191 19.96 -24.01 -2.48
CA GLU A 191 19.44 -24.83 -3.60
C GLU A 191 18.84 -23.96 -4.71
N TYR A 192 18.10 -22.91 -4.34
CA TYR A 192 17.53 -21.97 -5.30
C TYR A 192 18.60 -21.18 -6.06
N GLU A 193 19.63 -20.72 -5.37
CA GLU A 193 20.77 -20.00 -5.96
C GLU A 193 21.53 -20.90 -6.94
N ARG A 194 21.80 -22.15 -6.54
CA ARG A 194 22.41 -23.16 -7.40
C ARG A 194 21.56 -23.50 -8.64
N LEU A 195 20.24 -23.66 -8.50
CA LEU A 195 19.35 -23.89 -9.63
C LEU A 195 19.30 -22.69 -10.58
N SER A 196 19.32 -21.48 -10.01
CA SER A 196 19.37 -20.23 -10.77
C SER A 196 20.65 -20.14 -11.60
N GLU A 197 21.81 -20.43 -11.00
CA GLU A 197 23.08 -20.49 -11.72
C GLU A 197 23.07 -21.52 -12.85
N GLN A 198 22.58 -22.74 -12.60
CA GLN A 198 22.44 -23.78 -13.63
C GLN A 198 21.50 -23.38 -14.77
N LEU A 199 20.40 -22.68 -14.48
CA LEU A 199 19.49 -22.16 -15.51
C LEU A 199 20.12 -21.06 -16.35
N VAL A 200 20.98 -20.22 -15.74
CA VAL A 200 21.74 -19.20 -16.45
C VAL A 200 22.77 -19.87 -17.36
N GLU A 201 23.53 -20.85 -16.87
CA GLU A 201 24.50 -21.61 -17.67
C GLU A 201 23.85 -22.37 -18.83
N LEU A 202 22.71 -23.04 -18.61
CA LEU A 202 21.96 -23.75 -19.66
C LEU A 202 21.40 -22.80 -20.74
N LYS A 203 20.97 -21.59 -20.36
CA LYS A 203 20.52 -20.57 -21.33
C LYS A 203 21.67 -20.02 -22.15
N VAL A 204 22.84 -19.80 -21.55
CA VAL A 204 24.04 -19.33 -22.25
C VAL A 204 24.59 -20.42 -23.18
N GLY A 205 24.64 -21.68 -22.73
CA GLY A 205 25.09 -22.81 -23.55
C GLY A 205 24.17 -23.10 -24.75
N ARG A 206 22.86 -22.86 -24.62
CA ARG A 206 21.89 -23.01 -25.72
C ARG A 206 21.91 -21.84 -26.71
N ALA A 207 22.52 -20.71 -26.36
CA ALA A 207 22.69 -19.56 -27.26
C ALA A 207 24.00 -19.61 -28.07
N LEU A 208 24.89 -20.56 -27.75
CA LEU A 208 26.21 -20.75 -28.38
C LEU A 208 26.28 -21.98 -29.32
N VAL A 209 25.15 -22.66 -29.53
CA VAL A 209 24.95 -23.72 -30.54
C VAL A 209 23.94 -23.22 -31.57
#